data_AF-A0A829Y8I8-F1
#
_entry.id   AF-A0A829Y8I8-F1
#
_cell.length_a   1.000
_cell.length_b   1.000
_cell.length_c   1.000
_cell.angle_alpha   90.00
_cell.angle_beta   90.00
_cell.angle_gamma   90.00
#
_symmetry.space_group_name_H-M   'P 1'
#
loop_
_entity.id
_entity.type
_entity.pdbx_description
1 polymer ?
#
loop_
_entity_poly.entity_id
_entity_poly.type
_entity_poly.pdbx_seq_one_letter_code
_entity_poly.pdbx_strand_id
1 'polypeptide(L)'
;MDLCVMFRTYDGGGYDLTLSAVGDFLVQGAPDFGPAVKQIEVTLFLRHTSAPRATLGGDLKEHRQLRATLPKTVYRRAKGKVEIDVASGLLSKDVWARKPRPSLPMFVRAIDEVTSALSLLSKRLKPTDAFDVAALLSHCEAAKKRMPRSQTALKSLMAKLKAQADSKRAALSPWERLDIDWEEFHPAARDLLDDPFFWDPTDDFSPNGNDTGADLLESYRDWIKRRKQAQPMQFLERLADDWGYESFAAIDDEHRDEAAVGLAFADLKLRGECDPEARALALAAIERQRRETEAAKKWKHREEQLQALEKIERKLTPGRKARGGKGPAR
;
A
#
# COMPACT_ATOMS: atom_id res chain seq x y z
N MET A 1 9.02 14.42 -8.58
CA MET A 1 9.65 13.22 -8.01
C MET A 1 9.29 13.14 -6.54
N ASP A 2 8.98 11.95 -6.06
CA ASP A 2 8.64 11.71 -4.65
C ASP A 2 9.81 11.06 -3.92
N LEU A 3 10.07 11.51 -2.69
CA LEU A 3 11.10 10.94 -1.81
C LEU A 3 10.42 10.44 -0.53
N CYS A 4 10.27 9.13 -0.42
CA CYS A 4 9.67 8.47 0.74
C CYS A 4 10.78 8.01 1.68
N VAL A 5 10.65 8.31 2.97
CA VAL A 5 11.60 7.84 4.00
C VAL A 5 10.85 6.98 5.00
N MET A 6 11.28 5.73 5.11
CA MET A 6 10.70 4.72 5.99
C MET A 6 11.72 4.25 7.00
N PHE A 7 11.25 3.53 8.01
CA PHE A 7 12.12 2.81 8.94
C PHE A 7 11.79 1.33 8.97
N ARG A 8 12.76 0.53 9.42
CA ARG A 8 12.54 -0.90 9.72
C ARG A 8 13.20 -1.27 11.04
N THR A 9 12.45 -1.92 11.92
CA THR A 9 12.91 -2.57 13.14
C THR A 9 12.74 -4.08 13.02
N TYR A 10 13.15 -4.82 14.07
CA TYR A 10 13.00 -6.27 14.05
C TYR A 10 11.54 -6.75 14.20
N ASP A 11 10.65 -5.90 14.70
CA ASP A 11 9.25 -6.21 15.03
C ASP A 11 8.27 -5.21 14.41
N GLY A 12 8.70 -4.52 13.35
CA GLY A 12 7.86 -3.53 12.69
C GLY A 12 8.63 -2.66 11.70
N GLY A 13 7.92 -1.73 11.09
CA GLY A 13 8.47 -0.80 10.11
C GLY A 13 7.37 0.01 9.45
N GLY A 14 7.77 0.91 8.56
CA GLY A 14 6.87 1.73 7.76
C GLY A 14 7.13 3.22 7.93
N TYR A 15 6.05 3.99 7.87
CA TYR A 15 6.08 5.44 7.94
C TYR A 15 6.13 5.95 9.37
N ASP A 16 6.73 7.13 9.54
CA ASP A 16 6.69 7.87 10.79
C ASP A 16 6.55 9.35 10.54
N LEU A 17 5.86 10.02 11.45
CA LEU A 17 5.55 11.43 11.36
C LEU A 17 6.81 12.30 11.14
N THR A 18 7.92 12.00 11.81
CA THR A 18 9.17 12.76 11.66
C THR A 18 9.91 12.38 10.38
N LEU A 19 10.03 11.09 10.06
CA LEU A 19 10.76 10.64 8.86
C LEU A 19 10.04 10.98 7.55
N SER A 20 8.72 10.83 7.48
CA SER A 20 7.96 11.21 6.29
C SER A 20 8.21 12.69 5.93
N ALA A 21 8.29 13.56 6.93
CA ALA A 21 8.60 14.97 6.72
C ALA A 21 10.04 15.24 6.22
N VAL A 22 10.99 14.32 6.43
CA VAL A 22 12.37 14.47 5.94
C VAL A 22 12.40 14.40 4.42
N GLY A 23 11.71 13.43 3.83
CA GLY A 23 11.60 13.28 2.39
C GLY A 23 11.00 14.53 1.74
N ASP A 24 9.81 14.93 2.21
CA ASP A 24 9.12 16.14 1.74
C ASP A 24 9.96 17.40 1.88
N PHE A 25 10.68 17.56 3.00
CA PHE A 25 11.55 18.70 3.23
C PHE A 25 12.72 18.77 2.24
N LEU A 26 13.37 17.62 1.98
CA LEU A 26 14.55 17.53 1.14
C LEU A 26 14.26 17.79 -0.34
N VAL A 27 13.04 17.50 -0.81
CA VAL A 27 12.61 17.76 -2.20
C VAL A 27 11.67 18.96 -2.33
N GLN A 28 11.48 19.73 -1.27
CA GLN A 28 10.61 20.90 -1.28
C GLN A 28 11.14 21.96 -2.26
N GLY A 29 10.35 22.28 -3.28
CA GLY A 29 10.74 23.24 -4.32
C GLY A 29 11.86 22.71 -5.22
N ALA A 30 12.04 21.39 -5.29
CA ALA A 30 12.99 20.77 -6.21
C ALA A 30 12.63 21.09 -7.66
N PRO A 31 13.65 21.38 -8.51
CA PRO A 31 13.46 21.39 -9.95
C PRO A 31 13.22 19.96 -10.47
N ASP A 32 12.92 19.85 -11.76
CA ASP A 32 13.00 18.55 -12.42
C ASP A 32 14.46 18.10 -12.51
N PHE A 33 14.75 16.89 -12.03
CA PHE A 33 16.07 16.26 -12.12
C PHE A 33 16.20 15.31 -13.31
N GLY A 34 15.11 15.10 -14.07
CA GLY A 34 15.04 14.21 -15.20
C GLY A 34 13.98 13.13 -15.05
N PRO A 35 13.46 12.58 -16.16
CA PRO A 35 12.24 11.78 -16.17
C PRO A 35 12.42 10.33 -15.69
N ALA A 36 13.67 9.84 -15.58
CA ALA A 36 13.92 8.41 -15.37
C ALA A 36 13.62 7.93 -13.93
N VAL A 37 13.68 8.83 -12.95
CA VAL A 37 13.35 8.51 -11.55
C VAL A 37 12.18 9.37 -11.10
N LYS A 38 11.05 8.70 -10.89
CA LYS A 38 9.80 9.30 -10.42
C LYS A 38 9.69 9.22 -8.90
N GLN A 39 10.21 8.13 -8.31
CA GLN A 39 10.11 7.85 -6.88
C GLN A 39 11.44 7.31 -6.35
N ILE A 40 11.83 7.79 -5.17
CA ILE A 40 12.94 7.26 -4.38
C ILE A 40 12.39 6.87 -3.01
N GLU A 41 12.62 5.64 -2.61
CA GLU A 41 12.28 5.13 -1.29
C GLU A 41 13.57 4.84 -0.52
N VAL A 42 13.73 5.46 0.64
CA VAL A 42 14.87 5.25 1.53
C VAL A 42 14.38 4.57 2.81
N THR A 43 14.79 3.33 3.03
CA THR A 43 14.46 2.58 4.24
C THR A 43 15.63 2.59 5.21
N LEU A 44 15.44 3.26 6.34
CA LEU A 44 16.38 3.30 7.44
C LEU A 44 16.16 2.08 8.34
N PHE A 45 16.99 1.05 8.20
CA PHE A 45 16.99 -0.04 9.15
C PHE A 45 17.53 0.53 10.46
N LEU A 46 16.81 0.39 11.57
CA LEU A 46 17.18 0.95 12.87
C LEU A 46 17.88 -0.09 13.76
N ARG A 47 18.91 0.36 14.50
CA ARG A 47 19.61 -0.51 15.45
C ARG A 47 18.72 -0.78 16.66
N HIS A 48 18.82 -1.97 17.24
CA HIS A 48 18.20 -2.29 18.52
C HIS A 48 19.26 -2.74 19.53
N THR A 49 19.31 -2.06 20.67
CA THR A 49 20.33 -2.29 21.72
C THR A 49 19.76 -2.93 22.97
N SER A 50 18.46 -2.79 23.24
CA SER A 50 17.80 -3.45 24.38
C SER A 50 17.58 -4.96 24.15
N ALA A 51 17.16 -5.68 25.19
CA ALA A 51 16.69 -7.05 25.07
C ALA A 51 15.38 -7.11 24.24
N PRO A 52 15.22 -8.08 23.32
CA PRO A 52 13.96 -8.27 22.60
C PRO A 52 12.86 -8.72 23.55
N ARG A 53 11.60 -8.62 23.10
CA ARG A 53 10.49 -9.34 23.74
C ARG A 53 10.76 -10.85 23.66
N ALA A 54 10.32 -11.61 24.65
CA ALA A 54 10.69 -13.02 24.81
C ALA A 54 10.42 -13.88 23.56
N THR A 55 9.34 -13.60 22.83
CA THR A 55 8.94 -14.33 21.62
C THR A 55 9.64 -13.86 20.33
N LEU A 56 10.30 -12.70 20.34
CA LEU A 56 10.82 -12.03 19.13
C LEU A 56 12.35 -12.07 19.03
N GLY A 57 12.99 -13.02 19.74
CA GLY A 57 14.43 -13.21 19.70
C GLY A 57 14.95 -13.64 18.31
N GLY A 58 14.16 -14.47 17.61
CA GLY A 58 14.44 -14.90 16.23
C GLY A 58 14.45 -13.73 15.27
N ASP A 59 13.41 -12.90 15.30
CA ASP A 59 13.27 -11.74 14.40
C ASP A 59 14.39 -10.72 14.63
N LEU A 60 14.80 -10.50 15.88
CA LEU A 60 15.95 -9.63 16.17
C LEU A 60 17.25 -10.17 15.57
N LYS A 61 17.45 -11.49 15.57
CA LYS A 61 18.62 -12.13 14.96
C LYS A 61 18.59 -11.95 13.44
N GLU A 62 17.46 -12.21 12.79
CA GLU A 62 17.28 -12.04 11.35
C GLU A 62 17.49 -10.57 10.94
N HIS A 63 16.89 -9.63 11.67
CA HIS A 63 17.07 -8.19 11.42
C HIS A 63 18.54 -7.78 11.53
N ARG A 64 19.29 -8.29 12.50
CA ARG A 64 20.73 -8.02 12.63
C ARG A 64 21.53 -8.58 11.45
N GLN A 65 21.21 -9.78 10.98
CA GLN A 65 21.84 -10.38 9.81
C GLN A 65 21.56 -9.55 8.55
N LEU A 66 20.31 -9.18 8.33
CA LEU A 66 19.91 -8.35 7.19
C LEU A 66 20.61 -6.99 7.21
N ARG A 67 20.63 -6.32 8.37
CA ARG A 67 21.36 -5.05 8.57
C ARG A 67 22.83 -5.13 8.18
N ALA A 68 23.48 -6.26 8.44
CA ALA A 68 24.90 -6.45 8.13
C ALA A 68 25.18 -6.51 6.62
N THR A 69 24.16 -6.76 5.79
CA THR A 69 24.28 -6.78 4.33
C THR A 69 24.02 -5.42 3.66
N LEU A 70 23.66 -4.39 4.43
CA LEU A 70 23.34 -3.05 3.92
C LEU A 70 24.62 -2.20 3.78
N PRO A 71 24.67 -1.25 2.83
CA PRO A 71 23.56 -0.72 2.03
C PRO A 71 23.21 -1.56 0.80
N LYS A 72 21.94 -1.52 0.40
CA LYS A 72 21.44 -2.12 -0.85
C LYS A 72 20.67 -1.08 -1.66
N THR A 73 20.87 -1.07 -2.97
CA THR A 73 20.17 -0.15 -3.87
C THR A 73 19.60 -0.90 -5.07
N VAL A 74 18.29 -0.79 -5.27
CA VAL A 74 17.57 -1.42 -6.38
C VAL A 74 16.94 -0.33 -7.23
N TYR A 75 17.07 -0.43 -8.55
CA TYR A 75 16.40 0.48 -9.49
C TYR A 75 15.48 -0.33 -10.39
N ARG A 76 14.18 -0.08 -10.29
CA ARG A 76 13.11 -0.65 -11.11
C ARG A 76 12.79 0.32 -12.24
N ARG A 77 13.53 0.20 -13.36
CA ARG A 77 13.45 1.11 -14.52
C ARG A 77 12.03 1.28 -15.06
N ALA A 78 11.28 0.19 -15.23
CA ALA A 78 9.90 0.22 -15.72
C ALA A 78 8.99 1.13 -14.89
N LYS A 79 9.23 1.19 -13.57
CA LYS A 79 8.46 1.99 -12.61
C LYS A 79 9.07 3.37 -12.35
N GLY A 80 10.29 3.63 -12.83
CA GLY A 80 11.06 4.81 -12.42
C GLY A 80 11.27 4.88 -10.90
N LYS A 81 11.32 3.74 -10.19
CA LYS A 81 11.42 3.66 -8.73
C LYS A 81 12.80 3.18 -8.29
N VAL A 82 13.44 3.91 -7.38
CA VAL A 82 14.67 3.49 -6.71
C VAL A 82 14.41 3.20 -5.24
N GLU A 83 14.84 2.03 -4.78
CA GLU A 83 14.77 1.60 -3.37
C GLU A 83 16.20 1.60 -2.80
N ILE A 84 16.41 2.27 -1.67
CA ILE A 84 17.69 2.40 -0.98
C ILE A 84 17.52 1.93 0.47
N ASP A 85 18.04 0.75 0.78
CA ASP A 85 18.06 0.21 2.14
C ASP A 85 19.41 0.52 2.78
N VAL A 86 19.39 1.17 3.94
CA VAL A 86 20.62 1.52 4.68
C VAL A 86 20.52 1.11 6.14
N ALA A 87 21.62 0.61 6.69
CA ALA A 87 21.75 0.41 8.13
C ALA A 87 21.97 1.77 8.80
N SER A 88 20.94 2.32 9.44
CA SER A 88 21.04 3.56 10.20
C SER A 88 22.10 3.42 11.30
N GLY A 89 23.02 4.39 11.35
CA GLY A 89 24.04 4.56 12.36
C GLY A 89 23.70 5.67 13.37
N LEU A 90 22.81 6.59 13.02
CA LEU A 90 22.42 7.75 13.85
C LEU A 90 21.10 7.55 14.59
N LEU A 91 20.27 6.58 14.16
CA LEU A 91 18.98 6.27 14.75
C LEU A 91 18.95 4.83 15.31
N SER A 92 18.17 4.65 16.37
CA SER A 92 17.95 3.35 17.00
C SER A 92 16.50 3.22 17.44
N LYS A 93 16.01 1.98 17.43
CA LYS A 93 14.66 1.65 17.90
C LYS A 93 14.43 2.13 19.34
N ASP A 94 15.43 2.04 20.21
CA ASP A 94 15.30 2.41 21.62
C ASP A 94 14.99 3.91 21.81
N VAL A 95 15.56 4.75 20.95
CA VAL A 95 15.28 6.19 20.91
C VAL A 95 13.95 6.47 20.18
N TRP A 96 13.64 5.64 19.19
CA TRP A 96 12.49 5.75 18.30
C TRP A 96 11.16 5.40 18.96
N ALA A 97 11.08 4.26 19.65
CA ALA A 97 9.86 3.66 20.22
C ALA A 97 9.19 4.53 21.32
N ARG A 98 9.74 5.70 21.61
CA ARG A 98 9.32 6.58 22.71
C ARG A 98 8.55 7.82 22.27
N LYS A 99 8.25 8.04 20.98
CA LYS A 99 7.74 9.36 20.56
C LYS A 99 6.65 9.33 19.46
N PRO A 100 5.36 9.47 19.81
CA PRO A 100 4.30 9.81 18.86
C PRO A 100 4.32 11.31 18.46
N ARG A 101 5.45 12.00 18.64
CA ARG A 101 5.57 13.45 18.50
C ARG A 101 6.77 13.79 17.63
N PRO A 102 6.69 14.86 16.81
CA PRO A 102 7.83 15.34 16.03
C PRO A 102 9.09 15.50 16.89
N SER A 103 10.24 15.03 16.42
CA SER A 103 11.49 15.16 17.14
C SER A 103 12.56 15.87 16.32
N LEU A 104 12.95 17.07 16.75
CA LEU A 104 13.99 17.84 16.07
C LEU A 104 15.34 17.10 15.96
N PRO A 105 15.89 16.50 17.04
CA PRO A 105 17.14 15.76 16.91
C PRO A 105 17.07 14.58 15.92
N MET A 106 15.93 13.91 15.82
CA MET A 106 15.74 12.81 14.88
C MET A 106 15.64 13.32 13.45
N PHE A 107 14.85 14.38 13.23
CA PHE A 107 14.73 15.04 11.94
C PHE A 107 16.08 15.47 11.37
N VAL A 108 16.92 16.10 12.22
CA VAL A 108 18.27 16.54 11.87
C VAL A 108 19.15 15.36 11.46
N ARG A 109 19.21 14.31 12.29
CA ARG A 109 20.03 13.12 12.01
C ARG A 109 19.57 12.37 10.76
N ALA A 110 18.26 12.26 10.58
CA ALA A 110 17.67 11.59 9.43
C ALA A 110 17.97 12.33 8.13
N ILE A 111 17.99 13.67 8.11
CA ILE A 111 18.40 14.45 6.95
C ILE A 111 19.82 14.08 6.49
N ASP A 112 20.75 13.94 7.43
CA ASP A 112 22.13 13.57 7.08
C ASP A 112 22.23 12.13 6.57
N GLU A 113 21.54 11.18 7.21
CA GLU A 113 21.52 9.78 6.76
C GLU A 113 20.86 9.62 5.39
N VAL A 114 19.72 10.27 5.17
CA VAL A 114 18.98 10.19 3.90
C VAL A 114 19.80 10.87 2.79
N THR A 115 20.37 12.04 3.03
CA THR A 115 21.23 12.72 2.03
C THR A 115 22.44 11.86 1.68
N SER A 116 23.06 11.20 2.68
CA SER A 116 24.15 10.25 2.46
C SER A 116 23.69 9.03 1.66
N ALA A 117 22.50 8.49 1.95
CA ALA A 117 21.91 7.37 1.22
C ALA A 117 21.63 7.72 -0.25
N LEU A 118 21.13 8.94 -0.54
CA LEU A 118 20.91 9.42 -1.90
C LEU A 118 22.19 9.44 -2.75
N SER A 119 23.36 9.57 -2.13
CA SER A 119 24.63 9.51 -2.88
C SER A 119 24.87 8.15 -3.55
N LEU A 120 24.24 7.08 -3.04
CA LEU A 120 24.32 5.73 -3.60
C LEU A 120 23.67 5.61 -4.98
N LEU A 121 22.79 6.57 -5.35
CA LEU A 121 22.19 6.64 -6.68
C LEU A 121 23.23 6.70 -7.79
N SER A 122 24.34 7.40 -7.55
CA SER A 122 25.45 7.53 -8.52
C SER A 122 26.07 6.19 -8.92
N LYS A 123 25.98 5.17 -8.05
CA LYS A 123 26.47 3.81 -8.33
C LYS A 123 25.45 2.97 -9.07
N ARG A 124 24.16 3.35 -9.03
CA ARG A 124 23.06 2.54 -9.57
C ARG A 124 22.53 3.06 -10.90
N LEU A 125 22.47 4.37 -11.06
CA LEU A 125 22.02 5.04 -12.28
C LEU A 125 23.17 5.14 -13.26
N LYS A 126 22.90 4.80 -14.51
CA LYS A 126 23.83 4.97 -15.63
C LYS A 126 23.75 6.41 -16.14
N PRO A 127 24.79 6.92 -16.81
CA PRO A 127 24.71 8.21 -17.51
C PRO A 127 23.56 8.30 -18.52
N THR A 128 23.11 7.16 -19.04
CA THR A 128 21.96 7.05 -19.97
C THR A 128 20.60 7.07 -19.28
N ASP A 129 20.53 6.87 -17.96
CA ASP A 129 19.27 6.84 -17.19
C ASP A 129 18.73 8.26 -16.94
N ALA A 130 18.90 9.22 -17.88
CA ALA A 130 18.33 10.58 -17.90
C ALA A 130 17.88 11.18 -16.55
N PHE A 131 18.81 11.24 -15.57
CA PHE A 131 18.55 11.73 -14.22
C PHE A 131 19.82 12.34 -13.62
N ASP A 132 19.75 13.60 -13.22
CA ASP A 132 20.88 14.36 -12.67
C ASP A 132 20.99 14.18 -11.16
N VAL A 133 21.73 13.13 -10.77
CA VAL A 133 22.03 12.83 -9.36
C VAL A 133 22.80 13.97 -8.70
N ALA A 134 23.68 14.66 -9.42
CA ALA A 134 24.49 15.73 -8.86
C ALA A 134 23.62 16.94 -8.50
N ALA A 135 22.67 17.31 -9.36
CA ALA A 135 21.69 18.35 -9.10
C ALA A 135 20.79 18.00 -7.91
N LEU A 136 20.33 16.74 -7.80
CA LEU A 136 19.56 16.28 -6.63
C LEU A 136 20.35 16.44 -5.33
N LEU A 137 21.58 15.95 -5.28
CA LEU A 137 22.42 16.05 -4.07
C LEU A 137 22.71 17.51 -3.70
N SER A 138 23.00 18.35 -4.69
CA SER A 138 23.20 19.78 -4.48
C SER A 138 21.95 20.47 -3.91
N HIS A 139 20.76 20.11 -4.40
CA HIS A 139 19.49 20.59 -3.86
C HIS A 139 19.28 20.15 -2.40
N CYS A 140 19.52 18.88 -2.08
CA CYS A 140 19.41 18.37 -0.72
C CYS A 140 20.40 19.05 0.24
N GLU A 141 21.64 19.27 -0.17
CA GLU A 141 22.64 20.00 0.63
C GLU A 141 22.24 21.47 0.84
N ALA A 142 21.67 22.13 -0.17
CA ALA A 142 21.11 23.47 -0.02
C ALA A 142 19.92 23.50 0.96
N ALA A 143 19.09 22.45 0.97
CA ALA A 143 17.97 22.32 1.90
C ALA A 143 18.42 22.29 3.37
N LYS A 144 19.58 21.70 3.68
CA LYS A 144 20.13 21.67 5.06
C LYS A 144 20.29 23.05 5.69
N LYS A 145 20.55 24.09 4.88
CA LYS A 145 20.64 25.49 5.35
C LYS A 145 19.32 26.01 5.93
N ARG A 146 18.19 25.41 5.53
CA ARG A 146 16.82 25.78 5.90
C ARG A 146 16.28 24.96 7.09
N MET A 147 17.12 24.14 7.73
CA MET A 147 16.66 23.24 8.79
C MET A 147 16.07 24.00 9.98
N PRO A 148 14.99 23.48 10.58
CA PRO A 148 14.39 24.09 11.76
C PRO A 148 15.39 24.11 12.92
N ARG A 149 15.48 25.24 13.63
CA ARG A 149 16.39 25.42 14.77
C ARG A 149 15.72 25.20 16.13
N SER A 150 14.41 24.92 16.13
CA SER A 150 13.64 24.68 17.35
C SER A 150 12.49 23.69 17.09
N GLN A 151 12.00 23.08 18.17
CA GLN A 151 10.89 22.13 18.09
C GLN A 151 9.60 22.80 17.58
N THR A 152 9.39 24.08 17.89
CA THR A 152 8.26 24.88 17.37
C THR A 152 8.42 25.12 15.88
N ALA A 153 9.62 25.49 15.41
CA ALA A 153 9.88 25.68 13.98
C ALA A 153 9.68 24.38 13.19
N LEU A 154 10.10 23.23 13.75
CA LEU A 154 9.84 21.92 13.13
C LEU A 154 8.34 21.65 13.00
N LYS A 155 7.55 21.87 14.05
CA LYS A 155 6.08 21.67 13.98
C LYS A 155 5.44 22.55 12.91
N SER A 156 5.82 23.83 12.84
CA SER A 156 5.32 24.75 11.81
C SER A 156 5.73 24.33 10.40
N LEU A 157 6.96 23.84 10.23
CA LEU A 157 7.43 23.30 8.95
C LEU A 157 6.60 22.08 8.54
N MET A 158 6.42 21.11 9.43
CA MET A 158 5.66 19.89 9.14
C MET A 158 4.20 20.18 8.81
N ALA A 159 3.57 21.15 9.48
CA ALA A 159 2.21 21.59 9.14
C ALA A 159 2.15 22.16 7.71
N LYS A 160 3.17 22.94 7.29
CA LYS A 160 3.26 23.45 5.92
C LYS A 160 3.48 22.34 4.90
N LEU A 161 4.37 21.39 5.18
CA LEU A 161 4.63 20.24 4.30
C LEU A 161 3.37 19.38 4.16
N LYS A 162 2.67 19.10 5.26
CA LYS A 162 1.38 18.40 5.23
C LYS A 162 0.35 19.13 4.40
N ALA A 163 0.17 20.44 4.58
CA ALA A 163 -0.78 21.22 3.77
C ALA A 163 -0.43 21.19 2.27
N GLN A 164 0.86 21.22 1.93
CA GLN A 164 1.31 21.05 0.54
C GLN A 164 1.02 19.65 0.01
N ALA A 165 1.28 18.59 0.80
CA ALA A 165 0.98 17.21 0.42
C ALA A 165 -0.53 16.98 0.25
N ASP A 166 -1.34 17.48 1.18
CA ASP A 166 -2.81 17.41 1.12
C ASP A 166 -3.33 18.15 -0.13
N SER A 167 -2.78 19.33 -0.45
CA SER A 167 -3.14 20.07 -1.67
C SER A 167 -2.73 19.34 -2.95
N LYS A 168 -1.55 18.70 -2.98
CA LYS A 168 -1.13 17.87 -4.11
C LYS A 168 -2.06 16.67 -4.27
N ARG A 169 -2.35 15.95 -3.19
CA ARG A 169 -3.26 14.78 -3.19
C ARG A 169 -4.68 15.17 -3.61
N ALA A 170 -5.16 16.33 -3.19
CA ALA A 170 -6.47 16.85 -3.59
C ALA A 170 -6.55 17.13 -5.11
N ALA A 171 -5.45 17.52 -5.74
CA ALA A 171 -5.38 17.75 -7.18
C ALA A 171 -5.31 16.47 -8.02
N LEU A 172 -4.97 15.33 -7.41
CA LEU A 172 -4.98 14.03 -8.09
C LEU A 172 -6.41 13.55 -8.36
N SER A 173 -6.62 12.94 -9.52
CA SER A 173 -7.83 12.18 -9.81
C SER A 173 -7.98 10.99 -8.85
N PRO A 174 -9.19 10.44 -8.66
CA PRO A 174 -9.40 9.25 -7.84
C PRO A 174 -8.46 8.09 -8.19
N TRP A 175 -8.22 7.84 -9.48
CA TRP A 175 -7.30 6.79 -9.94
C TRP A 175 -5.84 7.04 -9.56
N GLU A 176 -5.37 8.28 -9.68
CA GLU A 176 -4.00 8.63 -9.33
C GLU A 176 -3.75 8.54 -7.82
N ARG A 177 -4.77 8.76 -6.99
CA ARG A 177 -4.66 8.65 -5.52
C ARG A 177 -4.42 7.22 -5.03
N LEU A 178 -4.81 6.24 -5.85
CA LEU A 178 -4.70 4.82 -5.51
C LEU A 178 -3.30 4.25 -5.73
N ASP A 179 -2.45 4.94 -6.51
CA ASP A 179 -1.06 4.54 -6.77
C ASP A 179 -0.89 3.05 -7.15
N ILE A 180 -1.81 2.55 -8.00
CA ILE A 180 -1.89 1.13 -8.34
C ILE A 180 -0.76 0.74 -9.29
N ASP A 181 -0.04 -0.31 -8.91
CA ASP A 181 0.87 -1.00 -9.81
C ASP A 181 0.12 -2.02 -10.68
N TRP A 182 -0.31 -1.58 -11.86
CA TRP A 182 -1.10 -2.38 -12.78
C TRP A 182 -0.38 -3.65 -13.28
N GLU A 183 0.95 -3.73 -13.18
CA GLU A 183 1.71 -4.95 -13.53
C GLU A 183 1.44 -6.12 -12.58
N GLU A 184 0.92 -5.86 -11.37
CA GLU A 184 0.57 -6.91 -10.40
C GLU A 184 -0.81 -7.53 -10.66
N PHE A 185 -1.56 -7.01 -11.64
CA PHE A 185 -2.94 -7.40 -11.93
C PHE A 185 -3.10 -7.86 -13.37
N HIS A 186 -4.20 -8.55 -13.65
CA HIS A 186 -4.51 -8.99 -15.00
C HIS A 186 -4.81 -7.77 -15.90
N PRO A 187 -4.35 -7.74 -17.17
CA PRO A 187 -4.56 -6.59 -18.06
C PRO A 187 -6.03 -6.18 -18.25
N ALA A 188 -6.95 -7.14 -18.20
CA ALA A 188 -8.39 -6.89 -18.31
C ALA A 188 -9.04 -6.38 -17.01
N ALA A 189 -8.36 -6.47 -15.86
CA ALA A 189 -8.97 -6.19 -14.56
C ALA A 189 -9.47 -4.75 -14.45
N ARG A 190 -8.73 -3.78 -15.00
CA ARG A 190 -9.11 -2.36 -14.96
C ARG A 190 -10.39 -2.08 -15.76
N ASP A 191 -10.58 -2.76 -16.88
CA ASP A 191 -11.79 -2.61 -17.70
C ASP A 191 -12.99 -3.30 -17.05
N LEU A 192 -12.76 -4.42 -16.36
CA LEU A 192 -13.80 -5.12 -15.61
C LEU A 192 -14.22 -4.33 -14.37
N LEU A 193 -13.26 -3.76 -13.66
CA LEU A 193 -13.41 -3.00 -12.41
C LEU A 193 -13.06 -1.53 -12.66
N ASP A 194 -13.95 -0.84 -13.37
CA ASP A 194 -13.78 0.52 -13.91
C ASP A 194 -14.15 1.65 -12.92
N ASP A 195 -14.38 1.34 -11.65
CA ASP A 195 -14.63 2.31 -10.58
C ASP A 195 -13.47 2.24 -9.56
N PRO A 196 -12.84 3.38 -9.20
CA PRO A 196 -11.82 3.47 -8.14
C PRO A 196 -12.21 2.76 -6.84
N PHE A 197 -13.50 2.71 -6.51
CA PHE A 197 -14.06 1.98 -5.37
C PHE A 197 -13.53 0.54 -5.27
N PHE A 198 -13.41 -0.19 -6.38
CA PHE A 198 -12.94 -1.58 -6.35
C PHE A 198 -11.45 -1.73 -6.05
N TRP A 199 -10.71 -0.64 -6.04
CA TRP A 199 -9.25 -0.62 -5.95
C TRP A 199 -8.75 0.17 -4.74
N ASP A 200 -9.63 0.79 -3.96
CA ASP A 200 -9.27 1.51 -2.74
C ASP A 200 -8.94 0.52 -1.61
N PRO A 201 -7.66 0.41 -1.20
CA PRO A 201 -7.27 -0.53 -0.14
C PRO A 201 -7.64 -0.03 1.26
N THR A 202 -8.33 1.11 1.37
CA THR A 202 -8.72 1.74 2.64
C THR A 202 -10.22 2.00 2.74
N ASP A 203 -11.00 1.57 1.74
CA ASP A 203 -12.46 1.61 1.78
C ASP A 203 -12.98 0.25 2.30
N ASP A 204 -13.41 0.24 3.58
CA ASP A 204 -13.92 -0.94 4.28
C ASP A 204 -15.13 -1.59 3.57
N PHE A 205 -15.86 -0.84 2.72
CA PHE A 205 -16.99 -1.37 1.97
C PHE A 205 -16.61 -1.90 0.60
N SER A 206 -15.36 -1.67 0.15
CA SER A 206 -14.86 -2.27 -1.07
C SER A 206 -14.49 -3.75 -0.86
N PRO A 207 -14.63 -4.61 -1.89
CA PRO A 207 -14.39 -6.06 -1.77
C PRO A 207 -13.04 -6.49 -1.21
N ASN A 208 -11.98 -5.69 -1.41
CA ASN A 208 -10.64 -6.00 -0.89
C ASN A 208 -10.01 -4.80 -0.15
N GLY A 209 -10.83 -3.91 0.40
CA GLY A 209 -10.36 -2.76 1.19
C GLY A 209 -10.53 -2.93 2.70
N ASN A 210 -11.43 -3.81 3.16
CA ASN A 210 -11.43 -4.29 4.54
C ASN A 210 -10.28 -5.27 4.80
N ASP A 211 -9.97 -5.47 6.09
CA ASP A 211 -8.86 -6.32 6.54
C ASP A 211 -8.94 -7.74 5.94
N THR A 212 -10.10 -8.40 6.05
CA THR A 212 -10.34 -9.74 5.52
C THR A 212 -10.04 -9.83 4.02
N GLY A 213 -10.58 -8.91 3.23
CA GLY A 213 -10.45 -8.88 1.79
C GLY A 213 -9.05 -8.48 1.31
N ALA A 214 -8.35 -7.64 2.05
CA ALA A 214 -6.96 -7.23 1.77
C ALA A 214 -5.99 -8.40 1.99
N ASP A 215 -6.06 -9.05 3.15
CA ASP A 215 -5.24 -10.24 3.48
C ASP A 215 -5.53 -11.40 2.51
N LEU A 216 -6.81 -11.57 2.15
CA LEU A 216 -7.22 -12.56 1.16
C LEU A 216 -6.60 -12.29 -0.20
N LEU A 217 -6.65 -11.05 -0.71
CA LEU A 217 -6.09 -10.69 -2.02
C LEU A 217 -4.58 -11.01 -2.08
N GLU A 218 -3.83 -10.66 -1.04
CA GLU A 218 -2.39 -10.96 -0.96
C GLU A 218 -2.13 -12.48 -0.91
N SER A 219 -2.83 -13.18 -0.03
CA SER A 219 -2.69 -14.63 0.14
C SER A 219 -3.08 -15.41 -1.12
N TYR A 220 -4.12 -14.95 -1.82
CA TYR A 220 -4.58 -15.55 -3.07
C TYR A 220 -3.60 -15.29 -4.21
N ARG A 221 -3.05 -14.07 -4.30
CA ARG A 221 -1.99 -13.72 -5.26
C ARG A 221 -0.80 -14.67 -5.15
N ASP A 222 -0.35 -14.97 -3.93
CA ASP A 222 0.77 -15.88 -3.73
C ASP A 222 0.42 -17.34 -4.00
N TRP A 223 -0.81 -17.73 -3.70
CA TRP A 223 -1.31 -19.07 -4.00
C TRP A 223 -1.38 -19.34 -5.51
N ILE A 224 -1.93 -18.43 -6.32
CA ILE A 224 -2.04 -18.61 -7.77
C ILE A 224 -0.67 -18.59 -8.48
N LYS A 225 0.32 -17.83 -7.96
CA LYS A 225 1.70 -17.85 -8.49
C LYS A 225 2.30 -19.25 -8.44
N ARG A 226 1.99 -20.02 -7.38
CA ARG A 226 2.47 -21.40 -7.18
C ARG A 226 1.54 -22.44 -7.80
N ARG A 227 0.26 -22.11 -8.03
CA ARG A 227 -0.80 -23.03 -8.47
C ARG A 227 -1.73 -22.39 -9.51
N LYS A 228 -1.20 -22.14 -10.72
CA LYS A 228 -1.91 -21.37 -11.76
C LYS A 228 -3.29 -21.90 -12.18
N GLN A 229 -3.51 -23.22 -12.07
CA GLN A 229 -4.76 -23.88 -12.48
C GLN A 229 -5.66 -24.28 -11.29
N ALA A 230 -5.29 -23.92 -10.07
CA ALA A 230 -6.07 -24.35 -8.91
C ALA A 230 -7.38 -23.54 -8.82
N GLN A 231 -8.45 -24.23 -8.42
CA GLN A 231 -9.80 -23.66 -8.34
C GLN A 231 -9.91 -22.71 -7.14
N PRO A 232 -10.51 -21.52 -7.29
CA PRO A 232 -10.60 -20.53 -6.19
C PRO A 232 -11.20 -21.11 -4.90
N MET A 233 -12.14 -22.05 -5.01
CA MET A 233 -12.76 -22.71 -3.86
C MET A 233 -11.75 -23.53 -3.01
N GLN A 234 -10.75 -24.14 -3.64
CA GLN A 234 -9.69 -24.84 -2.91
C GLN A 234 -8.84 -23.87 -2.08
N PHE A 235 -8.76 -22.61 -2.50
CA PHE A 235 -8.09 -21.58 -1.73
C PHE A 235 -8.91 -21.18 -0.49
N LEU A 236 -10.25 -21.11 -0.57
CA LEU A 236 -11.08 -20.82 0.60
C LEU A 236 -10.95 -21.88 1.70
N GLU A 237 -10.94 -23.16 1.33
CA GLU A 237 -10.76 -24.22 2.32
C GLU A 237 -9.38 -24.15 3.00
N ARG A 238 -8.34 -23.82 2.23
CA ARG A 238 -7.00 -23.56 2.79
C ARG A 238 -7.00 -22.31 3.68
N LEU A 239 -7.68 -21.24 3.28
CA LEU A 239 -7.79 -20.01 4.07
C LEU A 239 -8.47 -20.29 5.42
N ALA A 240 -9.52 -21.12 5.42
CA ALA A 240 -10.18 -21.56 6.64
C ALA A 240 -9.23 -22.31 7.59
N ASP A 241 -8.44 -23.25 7.05
CA ASP A 241 -7.41 -23.98 7.81
C ASP A 241 -6.34 -23.04 8.37
N ASP A 242 -5.86 -22.09 7.56
CA ASP A 242 -4.89 -21.06 7.99
C ASP A 242 -5.46 -20.16 9.12
N TRP A 243 -6.78 -19.96 9.17
CA TRP A 243 -7.48 -19.25 10.25
C TRP A 243 -7.91 -20.14 11.42
N GLY A 244 -7.62 -21.45 11.37
CA GLY A 244 -7.93 -22.40 12.44
C GLY A 244 -9.37 -22.94 12.44
N TYR A 245 -10.09 -22.82 11.32
CA TYR A 245 -11.41 -23.40 11.13
C TYR A 245 -11.33 -24.74 10.41
N GLU A 246 -12.27 -25.64 10.69
CA GLU A 246 -12.32 -26.98 10.07
C GLU A 246 -12.66 -26.92 8.57
N SER A 247 -13.42 -25.92 8.15
CA SER A 247 -13.82 -25.70 6.75
C SER A 247 -14.25 -24.26 6.53
N PHE A 248 -14.36 -23.84 5.27
CA PHE A 248 -14.88 -22.51 4.94
C PHE A 248 -16.30 -22.27 5.46
N ALA A 249 -17.13 -23.32 5.48
CA ALA A 249 -18.49 -23.23 6.00
C ALA A 249 -18.55 -22.96 7.52
N ALA A 250 -17.50 -23.31 8.26
CA ALA A 250 -17.40 -23.15 9.71
C ALA A 250 -16.92 -21.76 10.15
N ILE A 251 -16.46 -20.93 9.21
CA ILE A 251 -16.14 -19.52 9.47
C ILE A 251 -17.43 -18.79 9.87
N ASP A 252 -17.33 -17.85 10.81
CA ASP A 252 -18.44 -16.99 11.20
C ASP A 252 -18.99 -16.18 10.02
N ASP A 253 -20.27 -15.86 10.07
CA ASP A 253 -21.01 -15.36 8.91
C ASP A 253 -20.40 -14.07 8.32
N GLU A 254 -19.90 -13.17 9.17
CA GLU A 254 -19.27 -11.90 8.76
C GLU A 254 -17.98 -12.16 7.96
N HIS A 255 -16.98 -12.81 8.54
CA HIS A 255 -15.72 -13.07 7.86
C HIS A 255 -15.89 -14.00 6.65
N ARG A 256 -16.84 -14.94 6.71
CA ARG A 256 -17.14 -15.83 5.58
C ARG A 256 -17.74 -15.06 4.40
N ASP A 257 -18.63 -14.12 4.67
CA ASP A 257 -19.27 -13.32 3.64
C ASP A 257 -18.28 -12.31 3.02
N GLU A 258 -17.42 -11.69 3.83
CA GLU A 258 -16.31 -10.87 3.37
C GLU A 258 -15.33 -11.67 2.52
N ALA A 259 -14.92 -12.86 2.96
CA ALA A 259 -14.00 -13.72 2.22
C ALA A 259 -14.59 -14.19 0.88
N ALA A 260 -15.88 -14.53 0.84
CA ALA A 260 -16.57 -14.90 -0.39
C ALA A 260 -16.56 -13.76 -1.43
N VAL A 261 -16.93 -12.55 -1.01
CA VAL A 261 -16.92 -11.36 -1.88
C VAL A 261 -15.48 -10.99 -2.27
N GLY A 262 -14.57 -11.00 -1.31
CA GLY A 262 -13.15 -10.70 -1.52
C GLY A 262 -12.48 -11.63 -2.52
N LEU A 263 -12.77 -12.94 -2.47
CA LEU A 263 -12.24 -13.90 -3.44
C LEU A 263 -12.76 -13.65 -4.86
N ALA A 264 -14.06 -13.40 -5.02
CA ALA A 264 -14.63 -13.15 -6.35
C ALA A 264 -13.94 -11.94 -7.03
N PHE A 265 -13.65 -10.88 -6.28
CA PHE A 265 -12.96 -9.70 -6.81
C PHE A 265 -11.45 -9.88 -6.89
N ALA A 266 -10.83 -10.68 -6.04
CA ALA A 266 -9.43 -11.07 -6.19
C ALA A 266 -9.21 -11.87 -7.48
N ASP A 267 -10.15 -12.75 -7.84
CA ASP A 267 -10.11 -13.50 -9.11
C ASP A 267 -10.25 -12.57 -10.32
N LEU A 268 -11.21 -11.63 -10.30
CA LEU A 268 -11.33 -10.60 -11.33
C LEU A 268 -10.05 -9.76 -11.48
N LYS A 269 -9.44 -9.38 -10.36
CA LYS A 269 -8.21 -8.58 -10.33
C LYS A 269 -7.00 -9.32 -10.86
N LEU A 270 -6.82 -10.59 -10.49
CA LEU A 270 -5.59 -11.34 -10.72
C LEU A 270 -5.64 -12.28 -11.93
N ARG A 271 -6.83 -12.76 -12.30
CA ARG A 271 -7.06 -13.65 -13.45
C ARG A 271 -7.85 -12.98 -14.58
N GLY A 272 -8.51 -11.85 -14.33
CA GLY A 272 -9.35 -11.18 -15.33
C GLY A 272 -10.67 -11.89 -15.60
N GLU A 273 -11.03 -12.84 -14.75
CA GLU A 273 -12.29 -13.58 -14.81
C GLU A 273 -12.69 -13.96 -13.37
N CYS A 274 -13.96 -14.31 -13.20
CA CYS A 274 -14.48 -14.76 -11.92
C CYS A 274 -15.07 -16.15 -12.09
N ASP A 275 -14.46 -17.11 -11.40
CA ASP A 275 -14.94 -18.48 -11.35
C ASP A 275 -16.45 -18.54 -11.01
N PRO A 276 -17.25 -19.37 -11.70
CA PRO A 276 -18.69 -19.41 -11.51
C PRO A 276 -19.14 -19.78 -10.08
N GLU A 277 -18.39 -20.63 -9.39
CA GLU A 277 -18.71 -21.06 -8.03
C GLU A 277 -18.37 -19.96 -7.03
N ALA A 278 -17.19 -19.34 -7.15
CA ALA A 278 -16.81 -18.17 -6.35
C ALA A 278 -17.81 -17.01 -6.54
N ARG A 279 -18.27 -16.78 -7.78
CA ARG A 279 -19.30 -15.78 -8.10
C ARG A 279 -20.63 -16.08 -7.41
N ALA A 280 -21.10 -17.33 -7.50
CA ALA A 280 -22.37 -17.73 -6.89
C ALA A 280 -22.32 -17.58 -5.37
N LEU A 281 -21.21 -17.95 -4.75
CA LEU A 281 -20.97 -17.79 -3.33
C LEU A 281 -20.98 -16.30 -2.92
N ALA A 282 -20.27 -15.45 -3.66
CA ALA A 282 -20.24 -14.01 -3.42
C ALA A 282 -21.62 -13.35 -3.56
N LEU A 283 -22.42 -13.74 -4.56
CA LEU A 283 -23.80 -13.24 -4.72
C LEU A 283 -24.69 -13.64 -3.53
N ALA A 284 -24.53 -14.85 -3.00
CA ALA A 284 -25.25 -15.29 -1.81
C ALA A 284 -24.83 -14.51 -0.54
N ALA A 285 -23.53 -14.20 -0.41
CA ALA A 285 -23.00 -13.36 0.66
C ALA A 285 -23.52 -11.93 0.59
N ILE A 286 -23.53 -11.32 -0.60
CA ILE A 286 -24.08 -9.97 -0.83
C ILE A 286 -25.54 -9.89 -0.39
N GLU A 287 -26.35 -10.88 -0.72
CA GLU A 287 -27.76 -10.91 -0.32
C GLU A 287 -27.94 -11.03 1.20
N ARG A 288 -27.09 -11.79 1.90
CA ARG A 288 -27.09 -11.86 3.37
C ARG A 288 -26.70 -10.51 3.99
N GLN A 289 -25.56 -9.95 3.58
CA GLN A 289 -25.09 -8.64 4.05
C GLN A 289 -26.12 -7.53 3.79
N ARG A 290 -26.81 -7.57 2.65
CA ARG A 290 -27.88 -6.62 2.30
C ARG A 290 -29.01 -6.69 3.31
N ARG A 291 -29.52 -7.88 3.63
CA ARG A 291 -30.61 -8.07 4.59
C ARG A 291 -30.24 -7.59 5.99
N GLU A 292 -29.03 -7.89 6.43
CA GLU A 292 -28.52 -7.44 7.73
C GLU A 292 -28.39 -5.92 7.78
N THR A 293 -27.83 -5.32 6.73
CA THR A 293 -27.70 -3.87 6.59
C THR A 293 -29.07 -3.19 6.56
N GLU A 294 -30.06 -3.76 5.86
CA GLU A 294 -31.42 -3.25 5.83
C GLU A 294 -32.09 -3.30 7.21
N ALA A 295 -31.85 -4.37 7.97
CA ALA A 295 -32.34 -4.54 9.34
C ALA A 295 -31.66 -3.58 10.34
N ALA A 296 -30.41 -3.19 10.09
CA ALA A 296 -29.61 -2.28 10.91
C ALA A 296 -30.02 -0.79 10.75
N LYS A 297 -31.30 -0.47 10.97
CA LYS A 297 -31.90 0.87 10.70
C LYS A 297 -31.20 2.07 11.35
N LYS A 298 -30.45 1.86 12.44
CA LYS A 298 -29.75 2.93 13.19
C LYS A 298 -28.25 3.01 12.87
N TRP A 299 -27.75 2.14 12.00
CA TRP A 299 -26.33 2.16 11.65
C TRP A 299 -26.04 3.32 10.69
N LYS A 300 -25.11 4.18 11.08
CA LYS A 300 -24.80 5.43 10.36
C LYS A 300 -24.26 5.22 8.93
N HIS A 301 -23.70 4.06 8.65
CA HIS A 301 -23.17 3.69 7.33
C HIS A 301 -24.12 2.82 6.50
N ARG A 302 -25.36 2.61 6.97
CA ARG A 302 -26.33 1.74 6.30
C ARG A 302 -26.50 2.06 4.81
N GLU A 303 -26.69 3.33 4.48
CA GLU A 303 -26.93 3.72 3.08
C GLU A 303 -25.69 3.55 2.21
N GLU A 304 -24.52 3.86 2.77
CA GLU A 304 -23.21 3.70 2.12
C GLU A 304 -22.94 2.22 1.81
N GLN A 305 -23.17 1.33 2.77
CA GLN A 305 -23.02 -0.12 2.58
C GLN A 305 -24.01 -0.67 1.55
N LEU A 306 -25.27 -0.22 1.55
CA LEU A 306 -26.25 -0.68 0.54
C LEU A 306 -25.84 -0.28 -0.88
N GLN A 307 -25.30 0.93 -1.05
CA GLN A 307 -24.78 1.41 -2.33
C GLN A 307 -23.53 0.63 -2.76
N ALA A 308 -22.62 0.35 -1.83
CA ALA A 308 -21.46 -0.51 -2.07
C ALA A 308 -21.88 -1.90 -2.55
N LEU A 309 -22.78 -2.57 -1.83
CA LEU A 309 -23.31 -3.88 -2.20
C LEU A 309 -23.96 -3.89 -3.59
N GLU A 310 -24.71 -2.83 -3.96
CA GLU A 310 -25.26 -2.69 -5.31
C GLU A 310 -24.17 -2.58 -6.39
N LYS A 311 -23.12 -1.78 -6.15
CA LYS A 311 -21.97 -1.67 -7.07
C LYS A 311 -21.28 -3.02 -7.26
N ILE A 312 -21.05 -3.74 -6.17
CA ILE A 312 -20.40 -5.06 -6.14
C ILE A 312 -21.23 -6.07 -6.94
N GLU A 313 -22.53 -6.19 -6.64
CA GLU A 313 -23.45 -7.13 -7.30
C GLU A 313 -23.51 -6.91 -8.82
N ARG A 314 -23.49 -5.64 -9.26
CA ARG A 314 -23.54 -5.26 -10.67
C ARG A 314 -22.34 -5.80 -11.46
N LYS A 315 -21.16 -5.92 -10.84
CA LYS A 315 -19.96 -6.49 -11.49
C LYS A 315 -19.97 -8.01 -11.56
N LEU A 316 -20.68 -8.67 -10.63
CA LEU A 316 -20.78 -10.12 -10.60
C LEU A 316 -21.94 -10.65 -11.46
N THR A 317 -22.98 -9.85 -11.69
CA THR A 317 -24.13 -10.25 -12.50
C THR A 317 -23.84 -10.03 -13.98
N PRO A 318 -23.90 -11.08 -14.84
CA PRO A 318 -23.76 -10.92 -16.28
C PRO A 318 -24.80 -9.94 -16.81
N GLY A 319 -24.36 -8.91 -17.55
CA GLY A 319 -25.27 -7.95 -18.15
C GLY A 319 -26.34 -8.66 -18.99
N ARG A 320 -27.62 -8.50 -18.64
CA ARG A 320 -28.73 -8.78 -19.56
C ARG A 320 -28.41 -8.01 -20.84
N LYS A 321 -28.00 -8.70 -21.92
CA LYS A 321 -28.08 -8.10 -23.25
C LYS A 321 -29.51 -7.58 -23.38
N ALA A 322 -29.65 -6.27 -23.60
CA ALA A 322 -30.93 -5.64 -23.87
C ALA A 322 -31.62 -6.50 -24.94
N ARG A 323 -32.80 -7.07 -24.60
CA ARG A 323 -33.61 -7.79 -25.58
C ARG A 323 -33.83 -6.81 -26.73
N GLY A 324 -33.21 -7.09 -27.88
CA GLY A 324 -33.37 -6.30 -29.09
C GLY A 324 -34.85 -6.10 -29.33
N GLY A 325 -35.31 -4.86 -29.18
CA GLY A 325 -36.64 -4.47 -29.58
C GLY A 325 -36.80 -4.83 -31.04
N LYS A 326 -37.68 -5.79 -31.33
CA LYS A 326 -38.25 -5.91 -32.66
C LYS A 326 -38.96 -4.60 -32.95
N GLY A 327 -38.29 -3.72 -33.70
CA GLY A 327 -38.97 -2.62 -34.37
C GLY A 327 -40.06 -3.21 -35.28
N PRO A 328 -41.21 -2.54 -35.42
CA PRO A 328 -42.30 -3.08 -36.22
C PRO A 328 -41.82 -3.19 -37.68
N ALA A 329 -42.12 -4.34 -38.28
CA ALA A 329 -42.01 -4.52 -39.72
C ALA A 329 -42.93 -3.51 -40.42
N ARG A 330 -42.44 -3.05 -41.59
CA ARG A 330 -42.98 -1.99 -42.44
C ARG A 330 -44.48 -1.98 -42.66
#